data_AF-A0AA39RTT6-F1
#
_entry.id   AF-A0AA39RTT6-F1
#
_cell.length_a   1.000
_cell.length_b   1.000
_cell.length_c   1.000
_cell.angle_alpha   90.00
_cell.angle_beta   90.00
_cell.angle_gamma   90.00
#
_symmetry.space_group_name_H-M   'P 1'
#
loop_
_entity.id
_entity.type
_entity.pdbx_description
1 polymer ?
#
loop_
_entity_poly.entity_id
_entity_poly.type
_entity_poly.pdbx_seq_one_letter_code
_entity_poly.pdbx_strand_id
1 'polypeptide(L)'
;MNDQDRVAIHEVMEQQTVTIAKAGIHASLNARCSVVAAANPIYGTYDRSLTPTKNIGLPDSLLSRFDLLFIVLDQMDADIDRQISDHVLRMHRFRSVIDGGEGGLDGNSRYGREDETDTDSVFVKYNRMLHGKKVQRGQKRDTLTIKFLKKYIHYAKHRIQPELIDEASEYIATSYAELRNNNSNAKTGGTLPITARTLETIIRLSTAHAKLKLSRKVPTLCH
;
A
#
# COMPACT_ATOMS: atom_id res chain seq x y z
N MET A 1 20.61 7.66 5.34
CA MET A 1 20.44 8.09 3.94
C MET A 1 21.33 9.30 3.73
N ASN A 2 22.25 9.23 2.77
CA ASN A 2 23.26 10.26 2.55
C ASN A 2 22.63 11.50 1.89
N ASP A 3 23.23 12.68 2.02
CA ASP A 3 22.62 13.91 1.47
C ASP A 3 22.55 13.91 -0.06
N GLN A 4 23.52 13.28 -0.72
CA GLN A 4 23.50 13.08 -2.18
C GLN A 4 22.30 12.24 -2.62
N ASP A 5 21.96 11.18 -1.87
CA ASP A 5 20.79 10.35 -2.17
C ASP A 5 19.50 11.15 -2.00
N ARG A 6 19.45 12.09 -1.04
CA ARG A 6 18.27 12.92 -0.79
C ARG A 6 17.99 13.85 -1.96
N VAL A 7 19.04 14.47 -2.53
CA VAL A 7 18.92 15.32 -3.72
C VAL A 7 18.41 14.52 -4.91
N ALA A 8 18.97 13.33 -5.14
CA ALA A 8 18.52 12.45 -6.22
C ALA A 8 17.04 12.06 -6.05
N ILE A 9 16.61 11.67 -4.84
CA ILE A 9 15.20 11.32 -4.59
C ILE A 9 14.28 12.54 -4.78
N HIS A 10 14.69 13.75 -4.41
CA HIS A 10 13.89 14.95 -4.67
C HIS A 10 13.64 15.15 -6.17
N GLU A 11 14.67 14.96 -7.00
CA GLU A 11 14.55 15.08 -8.44
C GLU A 11 13.60 14.03 -9.01
N VAL A 12 13.82 12.75 -8.67
CA VAL A 12 13.02 11.63 -9.19
C VAL A 12 11.56 11.76 -8.78
N MET A 13 11.28 12.10 -7.52
CA MET A 13 9.90 12.17 -7.02
C MET A 13 9.14 13.40 -7.54
N GLU A 14 9.84 14.49 -7.87
CA GLU A 14 9.20 15.71 -8.39
C GLU A 14 9.05 15.68 -9.90
N GLN A 15 10.13 15.37 -10.62
CA GLN A 15 10.19 15.48 -12.08
C GLN A 15 9.91 14.15 -12.78
N GLN A 16 9.92 13.03 -12.05
CA GLN A 16 9.81 11.68 -12.60
C GLN A 16 10.89 11.37 -13.65
N THR A 17 12.04 12.04 -13.53
CA THR A 17 13.22 11.89 -14.38
C THR A 17 14.48 11.87 -13.53
N VAL A 18 15.52 11.22 -14.03
CA VAL A 18 16.85 11.22 -13.41
C VAL A 18 17.82 11.81 -14.43
N THR A 19 18.46 12.91 -14.07
CA THR A 19 19.56 13.47 -14.85
C THR A 19 20.89 12.94 -14.31
N ILE A 20 21.67 12.33 -15.20
CA ILE A 20 22.99 11.79 -14.88
C ILE A 20 24.02 12.56 -15.71
N ALA A 21 24.95 13.19 -15.01
CA ALA A 21 26.13 13.82 -15.58
C ALA A 21 27.36 13.09 -15.05
N LYS A 22 27.89 12.13 -15.81
CA LYS A 22 29.09 11.36 -15.41
C LYS A 22 29.94 11.02 -16.62
N ALA A 23 31.27 11.16 -16.47
CA ALA A 23 32.25 10.86 -17.51
C ALA A 23 31.98 11.56 -18.87
N GLY A 24 31.53 12.82 -18.84
CA GLY A 24 31.22 13.60 -20.04
C GLY A 24 29.90 13.23 -20.73
N ILE A 25 29.14 12.28 -20.19
CA ILE A 25 27.81 11.93 -20.69
C ILE A 25 26.78 12.68 -19.84
N HIS A 26 26.02 13.55 -20.50
CA HIS A 26 24.84 14.21 -19.95
C HIS A 26 23.60 13.53 -20.54
N ALA A 27 22.90 12.75 -19.73
CA ALA A 27 21.68 12.06 -20.14
C ALA A 27 20.56 12.28 -19.13
N SER A 28 19.33 12.41 -19.62
CA SER A 28 18.11 12.41 -18.81
C SER A 28 17.32 11.15 -19.09
N LEU A 29 17.00 10.40 -18.05
CA LEU A 29 16.29 9.14 -18.12
C LEU A 29 14.91 9.28 -17.47
N ASN A 30 13.91 8.63 -18.06
CA ASN A 30 12.57 8.60 -17.50
C ASN A 30 12.52 7.64 -16.30
N ALA A 31 12.04 8.12 -15.15
CA ALA A 31 12.00 7.39 -13.88
C ALA A 31 10.58 7.37 -13.29
N ARG A 32 9.58 7.13 -14.14
CA ARG A 32 8.17 6.94 -13.74
C ARG A 32 8.00 5.63 -12.97
N CYS A 33 8.32 5.65 -11.68
CA CYS A 33 8.10 4.55 -10.75
C CYS A 33 7.32 5.00 -9.51
N SER A 34 6.56 4.09 -8.92
CA SER A 34 5.96 4.29 -7.60
C SER A 34 7.00 3.95 -6.53
N VAL A 35 7.16 4.83 -5.54
CA VAL A 35 8.06 4.63 -4.41
C VAL A 35 7.25 4.18 -3.19
N VAL A 36 7.67 3.09 -2.57
CA VAL A 36 7.15 2.64 -1.28
C VAL A 36 8.30 2.68 -0.30
N ALA A 37 8.11 3.37 0.83
CA ALA A 37 9.10 3.48 1.88
C ALA A 37 8.50 3.00 3.20
N ALA A 38 9.29 2.23 3.95
CA ALA A 38 9.01 1.91 5.34
C ALA A 38 10.05 2.62 6.20
N ALA A 39 9.61 3.28 7.27
CA ALA A 39 10.47 4.02 8.17
C ALA A 39 10.06 3.73 9.61
N ASN A 40 11.07 3.63 10.48
CA ASN A 40 10.86 3.49 11.91
C ASN A 40 10.92 4.86 12.59
N PRO A 41 10.20 5.06 13.71
CA PRO A 41 10.34 6.26 14.53
C PRO A 41 11.78 6.40 15.05
N ILE A 42 12.26 7.64 15.19
CA ILE A 42 13.64 7.94 15.64
C ILE A 42 13.97 7.38 17.04
N TYR A 43 12.98 7.30 17.93
CA TYR A 43 13.13 6.80 19.31
C TYR A 43 12.62 5.36 19.48
N GLY A 44 12.37 4.63 18.37
CA GLY A 44 11.85 3.26 18.39
C GLY A 44 10.36 3.15 18.71
N THR A 45 9.79 4.08 19.48
CA THR A 45 8.35 4.19 19.74
C THR A 45 7.77 5.45 19.07
N TYR A 46 6.53 5.34 18.63
CA TYR A 46 5.83 6.47 18.01
C TYR A 46 5.13 7.29 19.09
N ASP A 47 5.57 8.54 19.30
CA ASP A 47 4.92 9.46 20.23
C ASP A 47 3.77 10.20 19.54
N ARG A 48 2.54 10.02 20.04
CA ARG A 48 1.33 10.66 19.49
C ARG A 48 1.25 12.15 19.78
N SER A 49 2.04 12.66 20.72
CA SER A 49 2.06 14.09 21.05
C SER A 49 2.88 14.90 20.04
N LEU A 50 3.82 14.26 19.35
CA LEU A 50 4.71 14.87 18.37
C LEU A 50 4.14 14.78 16.94
N THR A 51 4.59 15.68 16.07
CA THR A 51 4.20 15.64 14.66
C THR A 51 4.90 14.48 13.93
N PRO A 52 4.28 13.90 12.88
CA PRO A 52 4.86 12.81 12.11
C PRO A 52 6.25 13.15 11.54
N THR A 53 6.48 14.39 11.11
CA THR A 53 7.78 14.88 10.63
C THR A 53 8.88 14.70 11.66
N LYS A 54 8.61 15.06 12.92
CA LYS A 54 9.57 14.93 14.01
C LYS A 54 9.78 13.48 14.42
N ASN A 55 8.73 12.67 14.39
CA ASN A 55 8.82 11.24 14.73
C ASN A 55 9.64 10.44 13.71
N ILE A 56 9.56 10.75 12.42
CA ILE A 56 10.24 9.99 11.36
C ILE A 56 11.66 10.53 11.09
N GLY A 57 11.92 11.81 11.38
CA GLY A 57 13.22 12.43 11.11
C GLY A 57 13.47 12.73 9.63
N LEU A 58 12.40 12.88 8.84
CA LEU A 58 12.46 13.32 7.45
C LEU A 58 12.01 14.78 7.33
N PRO A 59 12.62 15.57 6.42
CA PRO A 59 12.20 16.95 6.17
C PRO A 59 10.81 16.98 5.54
N ASP A 60 10.03 18.03 5.84
CA ASP A 60 8.68 18.24 5.29
C ASP A 60 8.67 18.29 3.75
N SER A 61 9.78 18.68 3.13
CA SER A 61 9.94 18.67 1.67
C SER A 61 9.89 17.26 1.08
N LEU A 62 10.36 16.22 1.77
CA LEU A 62 10.20 14.82 1.32
C LEU A 62 8.82 14.30 1.65
N LEU A 63 8.32 14.57 2.86
CA LEU A 63 7.02 14.04 3.29
C LEU A 63 5.86 14.57 2.45
N SER A 64 5.90 15.83 2.03
CA SER A 64 4.92 16.40 1.11
C SER A 64 4.96 15.82 -0.32
N ARG A 65 5.99 15.04 -0.66
CA ARG A 65 6.10 14.29 -1.92
C ARG A 65 5.50 12.89 -1.86
N PHE A 66 5.21 12.38 -0.67
CA PHE A 66 4.43 11.17 -0.54
C PHE A 66 2.94 11.52 -0.59
N ASP A 67 2.26 10.94 -1.57
CA ASP A 67 0.82 11.09 -1.75
C ASP A 67 0.03 10.49 -0.58
N LEU A 68 0.55 9.41 0.02
CA LEU A 68 -0.08 8.68 1.13
C LEU A 68 0.94 8.39 2.24
N LEU A 69 0.53 8.65 3.47
CA LEU A 69 1.28 8.32 4.67
C LEU A 69 0.43 7.47 5.61
N PHE A 70 0.93 6.29 5.95
CA PHE A 70 0.28 5.36 6.88
C PHE A 70 1.11 5.24 8.14
N ILE A 71 0.52 5.59 9.28
CA ILE A 71 1.13 5.40 10.60
C ILE A 71 0.54 4.12 11.17
N VAL A 72 1.39 3.09 11.30
CA VAL A 72 1.02 1.86 11.99
C VAL A 72 1.49 1.98 13.43
N LEU A 73 0.54 1.98 14.35
CA LEU A 73 0.81 2.03 15.78
C LEU A 73 0.57 0.65 16.38
N ASP A 74 1.54 0.17 17.14
CA ASP A 74 1.36 -0.99 17.98
C ASP A 74 0.56 -0.58 19.23
N GLN A 75 -0.63 -1.15 19.40
CA GLN A 75 -1.48 -0.90 20.57
C GLN A 75 -1.62 -2.22 21.34
N MET A 76 -1.27 -2.18 22.62
CA MET A 76 -1.38 -3.34 23.50
C MET A 76 -2.87 -3.56 23.85
N ASP A 77 -3.51 -4.48 23.16
CA ASP A 77 -4.90 -4.90 23.40
C ASP A 77 -4.94 -6.42 23.52
N ALA A 78 -5.30 -6.91 24.71
CA ALA A 78 -5.32 -8.32 25.04
C ALA A 78 -6.21 -9.16 24.09
N ASP A 79 -7.31 -8.60 23.58
CA ASP A 79 -8.21 -9.32 22.69
C ASP A 79 -7.63 -9.44 21.27
N ILE A 80 -7.00 -8.36 20.77
CA ILE A 80 -6.32 -8.34 19.47
C ILE A 80 -5.07 -9.22 19.52
N ASP A 81 -4.26 -9.08 20.56
CA ASP A 81 -3.04 -9.86 20.78
C ASP A 81 -3.34 -11.36 20.86
N ARG A 82 -4.46 -11.74 21.49
CA ARG A 82 -4.91 -13.13 21.52
C ARG A 82 -5.28 -13.66 20.13
N GLN A 83 -5.93 -12.85 19.30
CA GLN A 83 -6.27 -13.23 17.91
C GLN A 83 -5.02 -13.38 17.04
N ILE A 84 -4.06 -12.45 17.17
CA ILE A 84 -2.78 -12.51 16.48
C ILE A 84 -2.01 -13.75 16.93
N SER A 85 -1.93 -13.99 18.23
CA SER A 85 -1.25 -15.15 18.81
C SER A 85 -1.83 -16.48 18.32
N ASP A 86 -3.17 -16.63 18.30
CA ASP A 86 -3.82 -17.83 17.76
C ASP A 86 -3.54 -18.01 16.25
N HIS A 87 -3.46 -16.92 15.50
CA HIS A 87 -3.08 -16.97 14.08
C HIS A 87 -1.62 -17.40 13.89
N VAL A 88 -0.68 -16.81 14.63
CA VAL A 88 0.75 -17.14 14.57
C VAL A 88 1.00 -18.58 15.01
N LEU A 89 0.41 -19.03 16.12
CA LEU A 89 0.50 -20.42 16.58
C LEU A 89 -0.04 -21.40 15.54
N ARG A 90 -1.14 -21.06 14.85
CA ARG A 90 -1.69 -21.88 13.78
C ARG A 90 -0.72 -22.03 12.61
N MET A 91 -0.05 -20.94 12.21
CA MET A 91 0.98 -20.98 11.17
C MET A 91 2.18 -21.84 11.57
N HIS A 92 2.65 -21.72 12.83
CA HIS A 92 3.79 -22.49 13.32
C HIS A 92 3.47 -23.98 13.51
N ARG A 93 2.27 -24.33 14.00
CA ARG A 93 1.82 -25.74 14.11
C ARG A 93 1.77 -26.46 12.76
N PHE A 94 1.55 -25.74 11.67
CA PHE A 94 1.60 -26.30 10.32
C PHE A 94 3.04 -26.62 9.86
N ARG A 95 4.05 -25.98 10.46
CA ARG A 95 5.45 -26.19 10.09
C ARG A 95 6.04 -27.49 10.65
N SER A 96 5.44 -28.10 11.68
CA SER A 96 6.05 -29.20 12.43
C SER A 96 5.26 -30.51 12.36
N VAL A 97 5.31 -31.23 11.22
CA VAL A 97 5.22 -32.72 11.17
C VAL A 97 5.90 -33.30 9.90
N ILE A 98 6.09 -32.54 8.80
CA ILE A 98 6.68 -33.12 7.57
C ILE A 98 8.21 -33.24 7.63
N ASP A 99 8.89 -32.55 8.54
CA ASP A 99 10.37 -32.53 8.57
C ASP A 99 10.93 -33.36 9.73
N GLY A 100 10.70 -34.66 9.64
CA GLY A 100 11.42 -35.70 10.38
C GLY A 100 12.50 -36.37 9.54
N GLY A 101 13.17 -35.63 8.65
CA GLY A 101 14.23 -36.18 7.80
C GLY A 101 15.10 -35.08 7.22
N GLU A 102 16.34 -35.03 7.70
CA GLU A 102 17.52 -34.33 7.15
C GLU A 102 17.33 -33.66 5.78
N GLY A 103 17.45 -32.34 5.71
CA GLY A 103 17.54 -31.66 4.42
C GLY A 103 17.56 -30.14 4.46
N GLY A 104 18.77 -29.57 4.48
CA GLY A 104 19.12 -28.39 3.69
C GLY A 104 18.47 -27.06 4.05
N LEU A 105 19.33 -26.14 4.49
CA LEU A 105 19.11 -24.70 4.47
C LEU A 105 18.67 -24.23 3.07
N ASP A 106 17.37 -24.07 2.84
CA ASP A 106 16.87 -23.20 1.77
C ASP A 106 15.61 -22.46 2.24
N GLY A 107 15.80 -21.16 2.46
CA GLY A 107 14.80 -20.20 2.91
C GLY A 107 13.77 -19.84 1.83
N ASN A 108 13.14 -20.85 1.22
CA ASN A 108 12.03 -20.60 0.30
C ASN A 108 10.70 -20.73 1.05
N SER A 109 10.17 -19.57 1.44
CA SER A 109 8.86 -19.39 2.03
C SER A 109 7.79 -20.09 1.17
N ARG A 110 7.28 -21.23 1.66
CA ARG A 110 6.34 -22.14 0.97
C ARG A 110 4.90 -21.59 0.93
N TYR A 111 4.74 -20.29 0.71
CA TYR A 111 3.48 -19.74 0.24
C TYR A 111 3.35 -20.05 -1.26
N GLY A 112 2.75 -21.20 -1.58
CA GLY A 112 2.48 -21.62 -2.96
C GLY A 112 3.40 -22.73 -3.46
N ARG A 113 3.39 -23.90 -2.80
CA ARG A 113 3.58 -25.12 -3.58
C ARG A 113 2.30 -25.30 -4.38
N GLU A 114 2.30 -24.73 -5.59
CA GLU A 114 1.28 -25.01 -6.59
C GLU A 114 1.48 -26.47 -6.96
N ASP A 115 0.55 -27.34 -6.57
CA ASP A 115 0.47 -28.65 -7.22
C ASP A 115 0.25 -28.36 -8.71
N GLU A 116 1.15 -28.86 -9.56
CA GLU A 116 1.17 -28.65 -11.02
C GLU A 116 -0.13 -29.08 -11.72
N THR A 117 -1.05 -29.72 -11.01
CA THR A 117 -2.30 -30.27 -11.52
C THR A 117 -3.47 -29.28 -11.55
N ASP A 118 -3.38 -28.09 -10.94
CA ASP A 118 -4.54 -27.16 -10.84
C ASP A 118 -4.23 -25.74 -11.35
N THR A 119 -3.56 -25.66 -12.50
CA THR A 119 -3.04 -24.41 -13.07
C THR A 119 -4.10 -23.38 -13.51
N ASP A 120 -5.38 -23.75 -13.56
CA ASP A 120 -6.47 -22.92 -14.10
C ASP A 120 -7.55 -22.55 -13.08
N SER A 121 -7.46 -23.01 -11.83
CA SER A 121 -8.44 -22.64 -10.80
C SER A 121 -8.22 -21.18 -10.33
N VAL A 122 -9.21 -20.33 -10.63
CA VAL A 122 -9.25 -18.90 -10.26
C VAL A 122 -9.25 -18.70 -8.73
N PHE A 123 -9.75 -19.69 -8.00
CA PHE A 123 -9.89 -19.67 -6.56
C PHE A 123 -9.01 -20.71 -5.89
N VAL A 124 -8.24 -20.27 -4.89
CA VAL A 124 -7.59 -21.17 -3.95
C VAL A 124 -8.66 -21.72 -3.01
N LYS A 125 -8.75 -23.05 -2.92
CA LYS A 125 -9.65 -23.73 -1.98
C LYS A 125 -9.41 -23.22 -0.56
N TYR A 126 -10.48 -22.77 0.11
CA TYR A 126 -10.40 -22.22 1.46
C TYR A 126 -9.81 -23.25 2.45
N ASN A 127 -8.57 -23.03 2.84
CA ASN A 127 -7.90 -23.86 3.85
C ASN A 127 -8.30 -23.37 5.25
N ARG A 128 -9.25 -24.07 5.89
CA ARG A 128 -9.74 -23.86 7.27
C ARG A 128 -8.59 -23.77 8.31
N MET A 129 -7.44 -24.39 8.02
CA MET A 129 -6.27 -24.40 8.89
C MET A 129 -5.27 -23.25 8.65
N LEU A 130 -5.38 -22.47 7.57
CA LEU A 130 -4.60 -21.23 7.39
C LEU A 130 -5.45 -19.98 7.71
N HIS A 131 -6.72 -20.01 7.32
CA HIS A 131 -7.61 -18.84 7.35
C HIS A 131 -8.40 -18.69 8.67
N GLY A 132 -8.19 -19.62 9.61
CA GLY A 132 -8.78 -19.61 10.95
C GLY A 132 -10.27 -19.93 11.01
N LYS A 133 -10.80 -20.08 12.24
CA LYS A 133 -12.24 -20.28 12.49
C LYS A 133 -13.02 -18.96 12.36
N LYS A 134 -12.92 -18.23 11.25
CA LYS A 134 -13.95 -17.21 10.93
C LYS A 134 -15.07 -17.86 10.13
N VAL A 135 -15.84 -18.70 10.83
CA VAL A 135 -17.19 -19.06 10.40
C VAL A 135 -18.12 -17.92 10.84
N GLN A 136 -18.10 -16.80 10.11
CA GLN A 136 -19.37 -16.11 9.91
C GLN A 136 -20.16 -16.99 8.95
N ARG A 137 -21.18 -17.62 9.50
CA ARG A 137 -22.09 -18.55 8.84
C ARG A 137 -22.80 -17.81 7.70
N GLY A 138 -22.20 -17.77 6.50
CA GLY A 138 -22.81 -17.15 5.33
C GLY A 138 -21.87 -16.65 4.22
N GLN A 139 -20.61 -16.31 4.50
CA GLN A 139 -19.68 -15.85 3.46
C GLN A 139 -18.56 -16.86 3.22
N LYS A 140 -18.72 -17.72 2.20
CA LYS A 140 -17.58 -18.37 1.55
C LYS A 140 -16.74 -17.27 0.91
N ARG A 141 -15.70 -16.81 1.59
CA ARG A 141 -14.68 -15.93 0.99
C ARG A 141 -13.73 -16.84 0.22
N ASP A 142 -14.10 -17.13 -1.01
CA ASP A 142 -13.20 -17.82 -1.93
C ASP A 142 -11.99 -16.90 -2.17
N THR A 143 -10.81 -17.36 -1.77
CA THR A 143 -9.58 -16.59 -1.88
C THR A 143 -9.05 -16.68 -3.30
N LEU A 144 -8.76 -15.54 -3.93
CA LEU A 144 -8.24 -15.50 -5.30
C LEU A 144 -6.78 -16.00 -5.36
N THR A 145 -6.45 -16.72 -6.43
CA THR A 145 -5.07 -17.18 -6.68
C THR A 145 -4.17 -16.01 -7.06
N ILE A 146 -2.91 -16.03 -6.60
CA ILE A 146 -1.90 -14.99 -6.92
C ILE A 146 -1.73 -14.85 -8.46
N LYS A 147 -1.74 -15.97 -9.18
CA LYS A 147 -1.69 -16.01 -10.66
C LYS A 147 -2.85 -15.23 -11.29
N PHE A 148 -4.08 -15.45 -10.82
CA PHE A 148 -5.25 -14.73 -11.32
C PHE A 148 -5.15 -13.25 -10.99
N LEU A 149 -4.77 -12.88 -9.76
CA LEU A 149 -4.61 -11.49 -9.35
C LEU A 149 -3.57 -10.75 -10.20
N LYS A 150 -2.44 -11.38 -10.52
CA LYS A 150 -1.42 -10.83 -11.44
C LYS A 150 -2.01 -10.57 -12.84
N LYS A 151 -2.73 -11.55 -13.41
CA LYS A 151 -3.41 -11.40 -14.70
C LYS A 151 -4.47 -10.29 -14.65
N TYR A 152 -5.24 -10.21 -13.56
CA TYR A 152 -6.27 -9.21 -13.34
C TYR A 152 -5.72 -7.79 -13.28
N ILE A 153 -4.66 -7.56 -12.48
CA ILE A 153 -4.00 -6.26 -12.37
C ILE A 153 -3.43 -5.84 -13.73
N HIS A 154 -2.80 -6.77 -14.45
CA HIS A 154 -2.29 -6.50 -15.80
C HIS A 154 -3.43 -6.10 -16.77
N TYR A 155 -4.53 -6.84 -16.77
CA TYR A 155 -5.71 -6.54 -17.58
C TYR A 155 -6.30 -5.16 -17.27
N ALA A 156 -6.52 -4.86 -15.99
CA ALA A 156 -7.07 -3.58 -15.52
C ALA A 156 -6.15 -2.40 -15.87
N LYS A 157 -4.82 -2.57 -15.77
CA LYS A 157 -3.84 -1.51 -16.05
C LYS A 157 -3.78 -1.12 -17.53
N HIS A 158 -3.90 -2.08 -18.45
CA HIS A 158 -3.70 -1.85 -19.89
C HIS A 158 -4.99 -1.58 -20.67
N ARG A 159 -6.12 -2.19 -20.30
CA ARG A 159 -7.35 -2.08 -21.10
C ARG A 159 -8.30 -0.97 -20.70
N ILE A 160 -8.15 -0.43 -19.48
CA ILE A 160 -9.15 0.48 -18.91
C ILE A 160 -8.49 1.78 -18.51
N GLN A 161 -8.92 2.84 -19.17
CA GLN A 161 -8.62 4.22 -18.84
C GLN A 161 -9.94 4.88 -18.45
N PRO A 162 -10.23 4.99 -17.14
CA PRO A 162 -11.48 5.59 -16.69
C PRO A 162 -11.43 7.10 -16.88
N GLU A 163 -12.51 7.65 -17.41
CA GLU A 163 -12.69 9.10 -17.53
C GLU A 163 -13.40 9.65 -16.28
N LEU A 164 -13.03 10.86 -15.87
CA LEU A 164 -13.73 11.56 -14.80
C LEU A 164 -15.01 12.17 -15.35
N ILE A 165 -16.12 11.92 -14.66
CA ILE A 165 -17.42 12.55 -14.93
C ILE A 165 -17.45 13.89 -14.19
N ASP A 166 -18.15 14.89 -14.76
CA ASP A 166 -18.33 16.21 -14.14
C ASP A 166 -18.87 16.14 -12.69
N GLU A 167 -19.82 15.23 -12.42
CA GLU A 167 -20.35 14.99 -11.07
C GLU A 167 -19.25 14.56 -10.07
N ALA A 168 -18.31 13.73 -10.52
CA ALA A 168 -17.20 13.28 -9.69
C ALA A 168 -16.19 14.41 -9.46
N SER A 169 -15.97 15.26 -10.47
CA SER A 169 -15.09 16.43 -10.37
C SER A 169 -15.59 17.42 -9.33
N GLU A 170 -16.90 17.73 -9.33
CA GLU A 170 -17.52 18.60 -8.34
C GLU A 170 -17.39 18.02 -6.93
N TYR A 171 -17.72 16.72 -6.77
CA TYR A 171 -17.61 16.04 -5.47
C TYR A 171 -16.18 16.04 -4.92
N ILE A 172 -15.18 15.81 -5.77
CA ILE A 172 -13.76 15.85 -5.38
C ILE A 172 -13.36 17.28 -4.97
N ALA A 173 -13.83 18.31 -5.70
CA ALA A 173 -13.55 19.70 -5.37
C ALA A 173 -14.16 20.10 -4.02
N THR A 174 -15.42 19.74 -3.76
CA THR A 174 -16.08 19.95 -2.46
C THR A 174 -15.32 19.24 -1.34
N SER A 175 -15.00 17.96 -1.53
CA SER A 175 -14.29 17.15 -0.53
C SER A 175 -12.90 17.72 -0.20
N TYR A 176 -12.17 18.19 -1.22
CA TYR A 176 -10.86 18.83 -1.03
C TYR A 176 -10.97 20.17 -0.28
N ALA A 177 -11.98 20.98 -0.59
CA ALA A 177 -12.23 22.24 0.11
C ALA A 177 -12.55 22.00 1.59
N GLU A 178 -13.40 21.02 1.90
CA GLU A 178 -13.71 20.59 3.27
C GLU A 178 -12.46 20.11 4.01
N LEU A 179 -11.65 19.26 3.38
CA LEU A 179 -10.40 18.74 3.95
C LEU A 179 -9.45 19.91 4.32
N ARG A 180 -9.35 20.91 3.44
CA ARG A 180 -8.52 22.11 3.67
C ARG A 180 -9.05 22.99 4.80
N ASN A 181 -10.37 23.17 4.90
CA ASN A 181 -11.01 23.97 5.95
C ASN A 181 -10.94 23.29 7.33
N ASN A 182 -11.10 21.97 7.38
CA ASN A 182 -11.00 21.21 8.63
C ASN A 182 -9.57 21.25 9.19
N ASN A 183 -8.56 21.30 8.33
CA ASN A 183 -7.16 21.37 8.74
C ASN A 183 -6.79 22.71 9.39
N SER A 184 -7.43 23.82 9.01
CA SER A 184 -7.25 25.11 9.70
C SER A 184 -7.81 25.14 11.13
N ASN A 185 -8.79 24.27 11.45
CA ASN A 185 -9.43 24.20 12.76
C ASN A 185 -8.82 23.15 13.70
N ALA A 186 -8.01 22.22 13.18
CA ALA A 186 -7.31 21.21 13.98
C ALA A 186 -6.10 21.83 14.71
N LYS A 187 -6.35 22.57 15.80
CA LYS A 187 -5.32 23.06 16.75
C LYS A 187 -4.59 21.95 17.53
N THR A 188 -4.71 20.68 17.14
CA THR A 188 -4.13 19.55 17.87
C THR A 188 -3.44 18.61 16.90
N GLY A 189 -2.10 18.65 16.88
CA GLY A 189 -1.26 17.51 16.48
C GLY A 189 -1.17 17.17 14.99
N GLY A 190 -0.31 17.89 14.26
CA GLY A 190 0.59 17.25 13.29
C GLY A 190 0.00 16.64 12.01
N THR A 191 -1.04 17.21 11.42
CA THR A 191 -1.42 16.88 10.04
C THR A 191 -0.43 17.50 9.05
N LEU A 192 -0.05 16.75 8.01
CA LEU A 192 0.79 17.27 6.93
C LEU A 192 0.04 18.40 6.19
N PRO A 193 0.75 19.40 5.65
CA PRO A 193 0.11 20.49 4.91
C PRO A 193 -0.61 19.94 3.67
N ILE A 194 -1.87 20.31 3.52
CA ILE A 194 -2.69 19.96 2.35
C ILE A 194 -2.25 20.86 1.20
N THR A 195 -1.75 20.25 0.14
CA THR A 195 -1.27 20.94 -1.07
C THR A 195 -2.12 20.55 -2.27
N ALA A 196 -1.96 21.25 -3.39
CA ALA A 196 -2.62 20.85 -4.64
C ALA A 196 -2.31 19.40 -5.06
N ARG A 197 -1.18 18.82 -4.60
CA ARG A 197 -0.84 17.41 -4.83
C ARG A 197 -1.86 16.45 -4.21
N THR A 198 -2.48 16.78 -3.08
CA THR A 198 -3.51 15.91 -2.49
C THR A 198 -4.74 15.79 -3.38
N LEU A 199 -5.07 16.84 -4.14
CA LEU A 199 -6.14 16.79 -5.14
C LEU A 199 -5.77 15.82 -6.26
N GLU A 200 -4.54 15.89 -6.79
CA GLU A 200 -4.05 14.90 -7.75
C GLU A 200 -4.07 13.48 -7.20
N THR A 201 -3.69 13.29 -5.92
CA THR A 201 -3.76 12.00 -5.24
C THR A 201 -5.18 11.46 -5.22
N ILE A 202 -6.18 12.28 -4.85
CA ILE A 202 -7.59 11.88 -4.85
C ILE A 202 -8.01 11.43 -6.25
N ILE A 203 -7.64 12.18 -7.29
CA ILE A 203 -7.93 11.82 -8.68
C ILE A 203 -7.25 10.48 -9.05
N ARG A 204 -5.97 10.29 -8.69
CA ARG A 204 -5.22 9.04 -8.93
C ARG A 204 -5.85 7.85 -8.20
N LEU A 205 -6.31 8.02 -6.97
CA LEU A 205 -6.98 6.97 -6.20
C LEU A 205 -8.35 6.62 -6.76
N SER A 206 -9.16 7.63 -7.12
CA SER A 206 -10.47 7.44 -7.73
C SER A 206 -10.37 6.72 -9.07
N THR A 207 -9.38 7.09 -9.90
CA THR A 207 -9.11 6.39 -11.17
C THR A 207 -8.56 4.98 -10.94
N ALA A 208 -7.68 4.77 -9.96
CA ALA A 208 -7.21 3.43 -9.59
C ALA A 208 -8.34 2.52 -9.10
N HIS A 209 -9.25 3.05 -8.28
CA HIS A 209 -10.43 2.32 -7.81
C HIS A 209 -11.39 1.97 -8.95
N ALA A 210 -11.63 2.89 -9.89
CA ALA A 210 -12.42 2.62 -11.09
C ALA A 210 -11.78 1.53 -11.97
N LYS A 211 -10.44 1.54 -12.13
CA LYS A 211 -9.70 0.47 -12.81
C LYS A 211 -9.88 -0.88 -12.13
N LEU A 212 -9.83 -0.93 -10.80
CA LEU A 212 -10.05 -2.16 -10.03
C LEU A 212 -11.47 -2.70 -10.19
N LYS A 213 -12.48 -1.85 -10.39
CA LYS A 213 -13.87 -2.25 -10.70
C LYS A 213 -14.11 -2.53 -12.19
N LEU A 214 -13.09 -2.41 -13.04
CA LEU A 214 -13.19 -2.45 -14.50
C LEU A 214 -14.21 -1.44 -15.09
N SER A 215 -14.47 -0.34 -14.38
CA SER A 215 -15.37 0.70 -14.85
C SER A 215 -14.62 1.67 -15.78
N ARG A 216 -15.27 2.05 -16.89
CA ARG A 216 -14.76 3.09 -17.80
C ARG A 216 -15.03 4.52 -17.31
N LYS A 217 -15.82 4.67 -16.26
CA LYS A 217 -16.12 5.97 -15.65
C LYS A 217 -15.77 5.93 -14.16
N VAL A 218 -15.25 7.02 -13.64
CA VAL A 218 -15.02 7.18 -12.20
C VAL A 218 -16.38 7.39 -11.52
N PRO A 219 -16.85 6.44 -10.69
CA PRO A 219 -18.14 6.59 -10.03
C PRO A 219 -18.04 7.63 -8.90
N THR A 220 -19.07 8.46 -8.75
CA THR A 220 -19.37 9.13 -7.49
C THR A 220 -19.69 8.03 -6.49
N LEU A 221 -18.98 7.97 -5.37
CA LEU A 221 -19.02 6.83 -4.44
C LEU A 221 -20.33 6.88 -3.63
N CYS A 222 -21.44 6.46 -4.25
CA CYS A 222 -22.72 6.16 -3.63
C CYS A 222 -23.24 4.86 -4.26
N HIS A 223 -23.09 3.74 -3.52
CA HIS A 223 -23.46 2.34 -3.81
C HIS A 223 -22.34 1.37 -4.18
#